data_AF-A0A2T2UWQ3-F1
#
_entry.id   AF-A0A2T2UWQ3-F1
#
_cell.length_a   1.000
_cell.length_b   1.000
_cell.length_c   1.000
_cell.angle_alpha   90.00
_cell.angle_beta   90.00
_cell.angle_gamma   90.00
#
_symmetry.space_group_name_H-M   'P 1'
#
loop_
_entity.id
_entity.type
_entity.pdbx_description
1 polymer ?
#
loop_
_entity_poly.entity_id
_entity_poly.type
_entity_poly.pdbx_seq_one_letter_code
_entity_poly.pdbx_strand_id
1 'polypeptide(L)'
;MKRSLKIGSVSGIGIFLHWTFLLLVAAIFAYYYVQSQSLGAALSGMGLITGIFLCVILHELGHALTAKRFGVPTRSITLYPIGGLARL
;
A
#
# COMPACT_ATOMS: atom_id res chain seq x y z
N MET A 1 -13.98 5.70 -7.02
CA MET A 1 -14.05 5.49 -5.55
C MET A 1 -14.92 4.29 -5.13
N LYS A 2 -15.51 3.47 -6.03
CA LYS A 2 -16.36 2.32 -5.66
C LYS A 2 -15.60 1.03 -5.28
N ARG A 3 -14.26 1.01 -5.32
CA ARG A 3 -13.43 -0.20 -5.12
C ARG A 3 -12.18 0.03 -4.23
N SER A 4 -12.17 1.14 -3.48
CA SER A 4 -11.05 1.52 -2.62
C SER A 4 -11.49 1.51 -1.15
N LEU A 5 -10.80 0.75 -0.31
CA LEU A 5 -11.07 0.66 1.13
C LEU A 5 -10.21 1.69 1.88
N LYS A 6 -10.79 2.49 2.77
CA LYS A 6 -9.99 3.40 3.61
C LYS A 6 -9.30 2.59 4.71
N ILE A 7 -7.97 2.65 4.75
CA ILE A 7 -7.14 1.91 5.73
C ILE A 7 -6.83 2.80 6.94
N GLY A 8 -6.71 4.11 6.73
CA GLY A 8 -6.36 5.05 7.77
C GLY A 8 -6.22 6.48 7.24
N SER A 9 -5.66 7.35 8.08
CA SER A 9 -5.30 8.71 7.68
C SER A 9 -4.12 9.22 8.49
N VAL A 10 -3.21 9.93 7.83
CA VAL A 10 -2.03 10.54 8.45
C VAL A 10 -1.97 12.02 8.10
N SER A 11 -1.83 12.90 9.08
CA SER A 11 -1.71 14.36 8.87
C SER A 11 -2.85 15.02 8.05
N GLY A 12 -4.04 14.40 8.06
CA GLY A 12 -5.21 14.81 7.28
C GLY A 12 -5.34 14.17 5.89
N ILE A 13 -4.35 13.36 5.48
CA ILE A 13 -4.33 12.66 4.19
C ILE A 13 -4.95 11.28 4.38
N GLY A 14 -6.02 10.99 3.65
CA GLY A 14 -6.66 9.66 3.70
C GLY A 14 -5.85 8.62 2.93
N ILE A 15 -5.55 7.47 3.55
CA ILE A 15 -4.87 6.33 2.93
C ILE A 15 -5.92 5.30 2.53
N PHE A 16 -5.94 4.95 1.25
CA PHE A 16 -6.89 4.02 0.65
C PHE A 16 -6.15 2.83 0.02
N LEU A 17 -6.73 1.64 0.11
CA LEU A 17 -6.29 0.43 -0.56
C LEU A 17 -7.23 0.14 -1.73
N HIS A 18 -6.73 -0.01 -2.96
CA HIS A 18 -7.57 -0.51 -4.04
C HIS A 18 -7.78 -2.03 -3.91
N TRP A 19 -8.96 -2.54 -4.22
CA TRP A 19 -9.28 -3.99 -4.13
C TRP A 19 -8.28 -4.89 -4.88
N THR A 20 -7.73 -4.40 -6.00
CA THR A 20 -6.72 -5.15 -6.78
C THR A 20 -5.44 -5.43 -6.00
N PHE A 21 -5.17 -4.68 -4.93
CA PHE A 21 -4.07 -4.97 -4.02
C PHE A 21 -4.23 -6.35 -3.35
N LEU A 22 -5.47 -6.73 -2.99
CA LEU A 22 -5.72 -8.04 -2.38
C LEU A 22 -5.41 -9.19 -3.33
N LEU A 23 -5.56 -8.99 -4.65
CA LEU A 23 -5.13 -9.98 -5.64
C LEU A 23 -3.62 -10.16 -5.66
N LEU A 24 -2.84 -9.08 -5.53
CA LEU A 24 -1.38 -9.17 -5.41
C LEU A 24 -0.98 -9.94 -4.16
N VAL A 25 -1.59 -9.60 -3.02
CA VAL A 25 -1.35 -10.27 -1.74
C VAL A 25 -1.68 -11.77 -1.82
N ALA A 26 -2.85 -12.11 -2.36
CA ALA A 26 -3.26 -13.49 -2.55
C ALA A 26 -2.33 -14.26 -3.51
N ALA A 27 -1.91 -13.63 -4.62
CA ALA A 27 -1.00 -14.23 -5.59
C ALA A 27 0.38 -14.52 -4.97
N ILE A 28 0.94 -13.59 -4.19
CA ILE A 28 2.21 -13.80 -3.48
C ILE A 28 2.08 -14.91 -2.44
N PHE A 29 1.01 -14.89 -1.64
CA PHE A 29 0.75 -15.95 -0.66
C PHE A 29 0.66 -17.33 -1.34
N ALA A 30 -0.13 -17.44 -2.41
CA ALA A 30 -0.29 -18.67 -3.17
C ALA A 30 1.03 -19.14 -3.80
N TYR A 31 1.82 -18.22 -4.37
CA TYR A 31 3.12 -18.54 -4.96
C TYR A 31 4.07 -19.16 -3.93
N TYR A 32 4.24 -18.51 -2.77
CA TYR A 32 5.10 -19.04 -1.71
C TYR A 32 4.56 -20.34 -1.12
N TYR A 33 3.24 -20.45 -0.94
CA TYR A 33 2.61 -21.67 -0.41
C TYR A 33 2.77 -22.86 -1.37
N VAL A 34 2.57 -22.67 -2.67
CA VAL A 34 2.71 -23.74 -3.67
C VAL A 34 4.17 -24.17 -3.81
N GLN A 35 5.12 -23.24 -3.81
CA GLN A 35 6.54 -23.57 -3.96
C GLN A 35 7.15 -24.28 -2.75
N SER A 36 6.75 -23.90 -1.54
CA SER A 36 7.40 -24.38 -0.31
C SER A 36 6.57 -25.39 0.48
N GLN A 37 5.27 -25.50 0.18
CA GLN A 37 4.26 -26.17 1.00
C GLN A 37 4.30 -25.79 2.49
N SER A 38 4.87 -24.61 2.80
CA SER A 38 5.11 -24.15 4.16
C SER A 38 4.36 -22.85 4.40
N LEU A 39 3.49 -22.86 5.42
CA LEU A 39 2.84 -21.65 5.91
C LEU A 39 3.86 -20.62 6.41
N GLY A 40 4.99 -21.07 6.98
CA GLY A 40 6.05 -20.18 7.45
C GLY A 40 6.69 -19.38 6.31
N ALA A 41 6.96 -20.02 5.18
CA ALA A 41 7.50 -19.35 3.99
C ALA A 41 6.49 -18.36 3.39
N ALA A 42 5.21 -18.73 3.32
CA ALA A 42 4.15 -17.82 2.87
C ALA A 42 4.03 -16.58 3.78
N LEU A 43 4.09 -16.75 5.10
CA LEU A 43 4.10 -15.63 6.05
C LEU A 43 5.35 -14.75 5.92
N SER A 44 6.52 -15.33 5.65
CA SER A 44 7.74 -14.55 5.40
C SER A 44 7.63 -13.67 4.14
N GLY A 45 7.08 -14.21 3.05
CA GLY A 45 6.80 -13.46 1.82
C GLY A 45 5.77 -12.35 2.03
N MET A 46 4.75 -12.62 2.85
CA MET A 46 3.78 -11.62 3.29
C MET A 46 4.43 -10.49 4.10
N GLY A 47 5.36 -10.83 5.01
CA GLY A 47 6.14 -9.84 5.75
C GLY A 47 6.95 -8.93 4.83
N LEU A 48 7.60 -9.51 3.81
CA LEU A 48 8.37 -8.76 2.81
C LEU A 48 7.48 -7.79 2.02
N ILE A 49 6.35 -8.25 1.47
CA ILE A 49 5.47 -7.38 0.67
C ILE A 49 4.86 -6.26 1.51
N THR A 50 4.49 -6.54 2.77
CA THR A 50 4.03 -5.52 3.71
C THR A 50 5.13 -4.49 3.98
N GLY A 51 6.37 -4.92 4.19
CA GLY A 51 7.51 -4.01 4.37
C GLY A 51 7.76 -3.11 3.17
N ILE A 52 7.72 -3.66 1.95
CA ILE A 52 7.88 -2.90 0.71
C ILE A 52 6.78 -1.84 0.58
N PHE A 53 5.52 -2.22 0.77
CA PHE A 53 4.41 -1.28 0.65
C PHE A 53 4.37 -0.25 1.77
N LEU A 54 4.85 -0.59 2.97
CA LEU A 54 5.08 0.39 4.02
C LEU A 54 6.08 1.45 3.58
N CYS A 55 7.20 1.05 2.94
CA CYS A 55 8.17 2.00 2.37
C CYS A 55 7.54 2.89 1.29
N VAL A 56 6.70 2.33 0.41
CA VAL A 56 5.96 3.11 -0.60
C VAL A 56 5.02 4.13 0.06
N ILE A 57 4.26 3.73 1.09
CA ILE A 57 3.38 4.65 1.83
C ILE A 57 4.20 5.80 2.45
N LEU A 58 5.33 5.48 3.08
CA LEU A 58 6.21 6.49 3.69
C LEU A 58 6.82 7.43 2.63
N HIS A 59 7.21 6.91 1.47
CA HIS A 59 7.70 7.69 0.35
C HIS A 59 6.65 8.70 -0.15
N GLU A 60 5.43 8.22 -0.42
CA GLU A 60 4.31 9.08 -0.85
C GLU A 60 3.89 10.09 0.22
N LEU A 61 3.94 9.71 1.50
CA LEU A 61 3.72 10.64 2.61
C LEU A 61 4.80 11.71 2.65
N GLY A 62 6.06 11.38 2.34
CA GLY A 62 7.14 12.37 2.20
C GLY A 62 6.82 13.44 1.16
N HIS A 63 6.35 13.02 -0.02
CA HIS A 63 5.89 13.95 -1.06
C HIS A 63 4.72 14.79 -0.58
N ALA A 64 3.70 14.18 0.02
CA ALA A 64 2.50 14.86 0.47
C ALA A 64 2.77 15.87 1.60
N LEU A 65 3.62 15.52 2.56
CA LEU A 65 4.02 16.41 3.65
C LEU A 65 4.88 17.57 3.14
N THR A 66 5.77 17.31 2.19
CA THR A 66 6.57 18.36 1.54
C THR A 66 5.66 19.31 0.77
N ALA A 67 4.76 18.80 -0.07
CA ALA A 67 3.76 19.59 -0.80
C ALA A 67 2.90 20.45 0.14
N LYS A 68 2.46 19.87 1.28
CA LYS A 68 1.71 20.59 2.32
C LYS A 68 2.50 21.76 2.88
N ARG A 69 3.82 21.62 3.08
CA ARG A 69 4.70 22.72 3.53
C ARG A 69 4.77 23.86 2.52
N PHE A 70 4.63 23.58 1.23
CA PHE A 70 4.57 24.56 0.15
C PHE A 70 3.13 25.04 -0.17
N GLY A 71 2.14 24.70 0.67
CA GLY A 71 0.76 25.16 0.50
C GLY A 71 -0.07 24.37 -0.51
N VAL A 72 0.42 23.22 -0.98
CA VAL A 72 -0.32 22.32 -1.89
C VAL A 72 -0.92 21.17 -1.07
N PRO A 73 -2.24 21.17 -0.79
CA PRO A 73 -2.86 20.15 0.04
C PRO A 73 -3.06 18.84 -0.73
N THR A 74 -2.51 17.73 -0.26
CA THR A 74 -2.79 16.39 -0.79
C THR A 74 -4.00 15.79 -0.08
N ARG A 75 -5.06 15.41 -0.82
CA ARG A 75 -6.31 14.92 -0.19
C ARG A 75 -6.29 13.44 0.15
N SER A 76 -5.65 12.61 -0.68
CA SER A 76 -5.69 11.15 -0.49
C SER A 76 -4.56 10.43 -1.20
N ILE A 77 -4.05 9.35 -0.59
CA ILE A 77 -3.12 8.40 -1.22
C ILE A 77 -3.88 7.09 -1.44
N THR A 78 -3.84 6.55 -2.66
CA THR A 78 -4.43 5.24 -2.98
C THR A 78 -3.35 4.26 -3.38
N LEU A 79 -3.30 3.11 -2.71
CA LEU A 79 -2.36 2.03 -2.99
C LEU A 79 -2.93 1.09 -4.04
N TYR A 80 -2.14 0.89 -5.09
CA TYR A 80 -2.37 -0.05 -6.17
C TYR A 80 -1.28 -1.13 -6.15
N PRO A 81 -1.47 -2.25 -6.86
CA PRO A 81 -0.44 -3.28 -7.00
C PRO A 81 0.89 -2.77 -7.56
N ILE A 82 0.85 -1.69 -8.34
CA ILE A 82 2.01 -1.12 -9.04
C ILE A 82 2.71 -0.05 -8.18
N GLY A 83 2.08 0.45 -7.12
CA GLY A 83 2.63 1.52 -6.28
C GLY A 83 1.56 2.37 -5.58
N GLY A 84 1.96 3.51 -5.03
CA GLY A 84 1.05 4.51 -4.44
C GLY A 84 0.76 5.63 -5.43
N LEU A 85 -0.52 6.05 -5.52
CA LEU A 85 -0.93 7.23 -6.27
C LEU A 85 -1.43 8.29 -5.28
N ALA A 86 -0.66 9.36 -5.12
CA ALA A 86 -1.06 10.54 -4.39
C ALA A 86 -1.98 11.42 -5.25
N ARG A 87 -3.17 11.75 -4.72
CA ARG A 87 -4.08 12.73 -5.31
C ARG A 87 -3.88 14.06 -4.60
N LEU A 88 -3.23 14.99 -5.31
CA LEU A 88 -3.13 16.41 -4.97
C LEU A 88 -4.53 17.04 -5.10
#